data_AF-A0A9N9D5F6-F1
#
_entry.id   AF-A0A9N9D5F6-F1
#
_cell.length_a   1.000
_cell.length_b   1.000
_cell.length_c   1.000
_cell.angle_alpha   90.00
_cell.angle_beta   90.00
_cell.angle_gamma   90.00
#
_symmetry.space_group_name_H-M   'P 1'
#
loop_
_entity.id
_entity.type
_entity.pdbx_description
1 polymer ?
#
loop_
_entity_poly.entity_id
_entity_poly.type
_entity_poly.pdbx_seq_one_letter_code
_entity_poly.pdbx_strand_id
1 'polypeptide(L)'
;MKPHTTLKCQSRISTIALLAMISRFFTWLVAFLSVFIIDAYDSASDIILENESSGIIQKLFNLSFHVFLRWDAFYFLHLAEEGYIYEQEHAFFPLFPLLARSLGNSRKLFINFSSKFF
;
A
#
# COMPACT_ATOMS: atom_id res chain seq x y z
N MET A 1 33.35 -9.58 34.89
CA MET A 1 32.59 -10.75 34.39
C MET A 1 31.83 -10.29 33.15
N LYS A 2 32.39 -10.44 31.94
CA LYS A 2 31.82 -9.87 30.69
C LYS A 2 30.89 -10.89 30.02
N PRO A 3 29.72 -10.48 29.51
CA PRO A 3 28.69 -11.37 28.99
C PRO A 3 29.06 -11.85 27.58
N HIS A 4 29.74 -12.99 27.47
CA HIS A 4 30.10 -13.59 26.18
C HIS A 4 28.89 -14.21 25.42
N THR A 5 27.70 -14.22 26.02
CA THR A 5 26.49 -14.88 25.46
C THR A 5 25.64 -13.97 24.58
N THR A 6 25.74 -12.64 24.70
CA THR A 6 24.84 -11.69 23.99
C THR A 6 25.16 -11.55 22.50
N LEU A 7 26.44 -11.54 22.13
CA LEU A 7 26.88 -11.36 20.73
C LEU A 7 26.43 -12.50 19.80
N LYS A 8 26.38 -13.73 20.31
CA LYS A 8 25.97 -14.91 19.52
C LYS A 8 24.45 -14.94 19.27
N CYS A 9 23.66 -14.42 20.21
CA CYS A 9 22.21 -14.31 20.07
C CYS A 9 21.82 -13.21 19.05
N GLN A 10 22.48 -12.06 19.12
CA GLN A 10 22.29 -10.95 18.18
C GLN A 10 22.60 -11.33 16.73
N SER A 11 23.66 -12.12 16.50
CA SER A 11 24.00 -12.63 15.16
C SER A 11 22.88 -13.47 14.55
N ARG A 12 22.19 -14.32 15.33
CA ARG A 12 21.08 -15.16 14.83
C ARG A 12 19.84 -14.36 14.48
N ILE A 13 19.48 -13.37 15.31
CA ILE A 13 18.36 -12.47 15.05
C ILE A 13 18.61 -11.66 13.77
N SER A 14 19.85 -11.18 13.57
CA SER A 14 20.25 -10.48 12.36
C SER A 14 20.11 -11.37 11.11
N THR A 15 20.52 -12.65 11.19
CA THR A 15 20.33 -13.60 10.08
C THR A 15 18.85 -13.83 9.75
N ILE A 16 18.00 -13.97 10.78
CA ILE A 16 16.55 -14.14 10.58
C ILE A 16 15.94 -12.87 9.96
N ALA A 17 16.31 -11.69 10.46
CA ALA A 17 15.85 -10.42 9.93
C ALA A 17 16.32 -10.23 8.47
N LEU A 18 17.57 -10.53 8.16
CA LEU A 18 18.10 -10.49 6.80
C LEU A 18 17.36 -11.45 5.87
N LEU A 19 17.13 -12.69 6.31
CA LEU A 19 16.35 -13.66 5.55
C LEU A 19 14.91 -13.16 5.32
N ALA A 20 14.28 -12.57 6.33
CA ALA A 20 12.97 -11.96 6.19
C ALA A 20 13.01 -10.81 5.17
N MET A 21 13.98 -9.90 5.25
CA MET A 21 14.13 -8.80 4.29
C MET A 21 14.35 -9.29 2.86
N ILE A 22 15.20 -10.30 2.66
CA ILE A 22 15.43 -10.94 1.36
C ILE A 22 14.14 -11.57 0.84
N SER A 23 13.41 -12.30 1.70
CA SER A 23 12.14 -12.92 1.30
C SER A 23 11.09 -11.89 0.88
N ARG A 24 11.00 -10.73 1.57
CA ARG A 24 10.07 -9.66 1.21
C ARG A 24 10.49 -8.97 -0.08
N PHE A 25 11.79 -8.73 -0.25
CA PHE A 25 12.31 -8.17 -1.51
C PHE A 25 11.96 -9.07 -2.69
N PHE A 26 12.14 -10.39 -2.53
CA PHE A 26 11.77 -11.35 -3.57
C PHE A 26 10.27 -11.35 -3.88
N THR A 27 9.40 -11.27 -2.88
CA THR A 27 7.94 -11.17 -3.11
C THR A 27 7.56 -9.91 -3.88
N TRP A 28 8.19 -8.77 -3.57
CA TRP A 28 7.98 -7.52 -4.31
C TRP A 28 8.48 -7.64 -5.75
N LEU A 29 9.66 -8.21 -5.95
CA LEU A 29 10.21 -8.46 -7.28
C LEU A 29 9.22 -9.28 -8.14
N VAL A 30 8.70 -10.38 -7.61
CA VAL A 30 7.71 -11.21 -8.32
C VAL A 30 6.44 -10.41 -8.64
N ALA A 31 5.95 -9.58 -7.71
CA ALA A 31 4.77 -8.74 -7.95
C ALA A 31 4.99 -7.74 -9.10
N PHE A 32 6.16 -7.09 -9.15
CA PHE A 32 6.52 -6.18 -10.26
C PHE A 32 6.62 -6.92 -11.59
N LEU A 33 7.28 -8.09 -11.63
CA LEU A 33 7.31 -8.90 -12.85
C LEU A 33 5.92 -9.34 -13.28
N SER A 34 5.03 -9.68 -12.33
CA SER A 34 3.66 -10.08 -12.63
C SER A 34 2.90 -8.98 -13.37
N VAL A 35 3.06 -7.71 -12.95
CA VAL A 35 2.41 -6.56 -13.61
C VAL A 35 3.01 -6.29 -15.00
N PHE A 36 4.28 -6.64 -15.23
CA PHE A 36 4.89 -6.49 -16.54
C PHE A 36 4.47 -7.59 -17.54
N ILE A 37 4.22 -8.81 -17.05
CA ILE A 37 3.90 -9.98 -17.89
C ILE A 37 2.40 -10.11 -18.13
N ILE A 38 1.59 -9.75 -17.14
CA ILE A 38 0.14 -9.94 -17.14
C ILE A 38 -0.49 -8.54 -17.15
N ASP A 39 -1.17 -8.21 -18.25
CA ASP A 39 -2.07 -7.06 -18.27
C ASP A 39 -3.11 -7.20 -17.15
N ALA A 40 -3.40 -6.12 -16.43
CA ALA A 40 -4.41 -6.18 -15.38
C ALA A 40 -5.72 -6.67 -15.98
N TYR A 41 -6.23 -7.76 -15.39
CA TYR A 41 -7.57 -8.25 -15.72
C TYR A 41 -8.66 -7.25 -15.30
N ASP A 42 -8.35 -6.37 -14.34
CA ASP A 42 -9.27 -5.36 -13.82
C ASP A 42 -8.92 -3.97 -14.36
N SER A 43 -9.82 -3.41 -15.16
CA SER A 43 -9.70 -2.05 -15.74
C SER A 43 -9.90 -0.93 -14.70
N ALA A 44 -10.21 -1.27 -13.44
CA ALA A 44 -10.43 -0.26 -12.40
C ALA A 44 -9.20 0.67 -12.22
N SER A 45 -7.99 0.13 -12.29
CA SER A 45 -6.74 0.92 -12.22
C SER A 45 -6.59 1.90 -13.39
N ASP A 46 -7.09 1.54 -14.57
CA ASP A 46 -6.97 2.34 -15.79
C ASP A 46 -7.84 3.60 -15.74
N ILE A 47 -8.93 3.57 -14.95
CA ILE A 47 -9.79 4.74 -14.71
C ILE A 47 -9.04 5.81 -13.90
N ILE A 48 -8.23 5.39 -12.92
CA ILE A 48 -7.45 6.31 -12.06
C ILE A 48 -6.16 6.76 -12.75
N LEU A 49 -5.49 5.84 -13.45
CA LEU A 49 -4.22 6.07 -14.13
C LEU A 49 -4.47 6.42 -15.61
N GLU A 50 -5.21 7.49 -15.86
CA GLU A 50 -5.51 7.94 -17.22
C GLU A 50 -4.21 8.26 -17.99
N ASN A 51 -4.02 7.58 -19.12
CA ASN A 51 -2.76 7.47 -19.87
C ASN A 51 -2.55 8.64 -20.86
N GLU A 52 -2.91 9.87 -20.46
CA GLU A 52 -2.98 11.05 -21.35
C GLU A 52 -1.62 11.76 -21.55
N SER A 53 -0.56 11.39 -20.83
CA SER A 53 0.74 12.07 -20.93
C SER A 53 1.87 11.15 -21.37
N SER A 54 2.42 11.44 -22.56
CA SER A 54 3.44 10.66 -23.27
C SER A 54 4.84 10.66 -22.63
N GLY A 55 4.98 11.10 -21.38
CA GLY A 55 6.26 11.17 -20.68
C GLY A 55 6.74 9.80 -20.21
N ILE A 56 8.01 9.47 -20.46
CA ILE A 56 8.65 8.22 -19.95
C ILE A 56 8.54 8.13 -18.43
N ILE A 57 8.67 9.27 -17.74
CA ILE A 57 8.52 9.36 -16.28
C ILE A 57 7.09 9.01 -15.85
N GLN A 58 6.08 9.52 -16.57
CA GLN A 58 4.69 9.22 -16.29
C GLN A 58 4.39 7.74 -16.49
N LYS A 59 4.93 7.14 -17.56
CA LYS A 59 4.78 5.71 -17.82
C LYS A 59 5.42 4.86 -16.72
N LEU A 60 6.61 5.24 -16.25
CA LEU A 60 7.28 4.54 -15.13
C LEU A 60 6.52 4.72 -13.81
N PHE A 61 5.96 5.91 -13.58
CA PHE A 61 5.11 6.20 -12.44
C PHE A 61 3.86 5.32 -12.47
N ASN A 62 3.11 5.34 -13.58
CA ASN A 62 1.90 4.54 -13.77
C ASN A 62 2.20 3.05 -13.58
N LEU A 63 3.27 2.52 -14.18
CA LEU A 63 3.68 1.13 -14.01
C LEU A 63 3.98 0.77 -12.54
N SER A 64 4.61 1.68 -11.80
CA SER A 64 4.94 1.47 -10.39
C SER A 64 3.69 1.49 -9.51
N PHE A 65 2.75 2.41 -9.78
CA PHE A 65 1.51 2.54 -9.01
C PHE A 65 0.48 1.45 -9.32
N HIS A 66 0.54 0.88 -10.52
CA HIS A 66 -0.33 -0.20 -10.95
C HIS A 66 -0.21 -1.45 -10.05
N VAL A 67 0.96 -1.73 -9.47
CA VAL A 67 1.14 -2.82 -8.48
C VAL A 67 0.30 -2.60 -7.22
N PHE A 68 0.04 -1.34 -6.84
CA PHE A 68 -0.69 -0.97 -5.63
C PHE A 68 -2.19 -0.77 -5.87
N LEU A 69 -2.60 -0.42 -7.09
CA LEU A 69 -3.99 -0.15 -7.47
C LEU A 69 -4.72 -1.43 -7.91
N ARG A 70 -4.69 -2.45 -7.05
CA ARG A 70 -5.46 -3.67 -7.29
C ARG A 70 -6.91 -3.49 -6.84
N TRP A 71 -7.78 -4.37 -7.31
CA TRP A 71 -9.22 -4.35 -7.05
C TRP A 71 -9.59 -4.18 -5.57
N ASP A 72 -8.83 -4.76 -4.63
CA ASP A 72 -9.06 -4.65 -3.19
C ASP A 72 -8.83 -3.23 -2.64
N ALA A 73 -7.97 -2.44 -3.28
CA ALA A 73 -7.76 -1.04 -2.91
C ALA A 73 -9.03 -0.20 -3.09
N PHE A 74 -9.83 -0.49 -4.13
CA PHE A 74 -11.10 0.20 -4.39
C PHE A 74 -12.14 -0.12 -3.31
N TYR A 75 -12.23 -1.39 -2.90
CA TYR A 75 -13.08 -1.77 -1.77
C TYR A 75 -12.63 -1.02 -0.51
N PHE A 76 -11.34 -1.05 -0.15
CA PHE A 76 -10.89 -0.34 1.05
C PHE A 76 -11.13 1.17 1.01
N LEU A 77 -11.02 1.80 -0.17
CA LEU A 77 -11.35 3.21 -0.35
C LEU A 77 -12.85 3.45 -0.14
N HIS A 78 -13.71 2.65 -0.77
CA HIS A 78 -15.16 2.74 -0.61
C HIS A 78 -15.58 2.51 0.86
N LEU A 79 -15.04 1.48 1.51
CA LEU A 79 -15.30 1.23 2.94
C LEU A 79 -14.83 2.40 3.82
N ALA A 80 -13.76 3.10 3.45
CA ALA A 80 -13.30 4.27 4.20
C ALA A 80 -14.24 5.47 4.01
N GLU A 81 -14.79 5.66 2.81
CA GLU A 81 -15.67 6.78 2.46
C GLU A 81 -17.10 6.56 2.96
N GLU A 82 -17.73 5.47 2.54
CA GLU A 82 -19.17 5.23 2.71
C GLU A 82 -19.47 4.20 3.83
N GLY A 83 -18.50 3.35 4.16
CA GLY A 83 -18.66 2.29 5.16
C GLY A 83 -19.03 0.95 4.53
N TYR A 84 -19.62 0.06 5.33
CA TYR A 84 -20.07 -1.25 4.86
C TYR A 84 -21.49 -1.13 4.31
N ILE A 85 -21.62 -1.10 2.99
CA ILE A 85 -22.91 -0.94 2.30
C ILE A 85 -23.31 -2.27 1.64
N TYR A 86 -22.34 -2.97 1.05
CA TYR A 86 -22.59 -4.20 0.30
C TYR A 86 -22.25 -5.44 1.11
N GLU A 87 -22.98 -6.54 0.85
CA GLU A 87 -22.80 -7.80 1.59
C GLU A 87 -21.38 -8.37 1.48
N GLN A 88 -20.75 -8.19 0.31
CA GLN A 88 -19.40 -8.68 0.01
C GLN A 88 -18.33 -7.98 0.87
N GLU A 89 -18.62 -6.79 1.36
CA GLU A 89 -17.67 -5.96 2.10
C GLU A 89 -17.44 -6.48 3.51
N HIS A 90 -18.42 -7.20 4.08
CA HIS A 90 -18.31 -7.80 5.41
C HIS A 90 -17.20 -8.85 5.53
N ALA A 91 -16.63 -9.31 4.41
CA ALA A 91 -15.44 -10.16 4.41
C ALA A 91 -14.15 -9.41 4.79
N PHE A 92 -14.12 -8.07 4.64
CA PHE A 92 -12.93 -7.26 4.92
C PHE A 92 -12.87 -6.81 6.38
N PHE A 93 -11.66 -6.86 6.96
CA PHE A 93 -11.43 -6.45 8.34
C PHE A 93 -11.52 -4.91 8.50
N PRO A 94 -12.28 -4.39 9.49
CA PRO A 94 -12.62 -2.95 9.56
C PRO A 94 -11.48 -2.03 9.95
N LEU A 95 -10.41 -2.55 10.55
CA LEU A 95 -9.31 -1.70 11.03
C LEU A 95 -8.66 -0.90 9.91
N PHE A 96 -8.44 -1.52 8.75
CA PHE A 96 -7.74 -0.87 7.65
C PHE A 96 -8.54 0.30 7.05
N PRO A 97 -9.83 0.13 6.65
CA PRO A 97 -10.68 1.25 6.24
C PRO A 97 -10.80 2.36 7.29
N LEU A 98 -10.90 2.01 8.57
CA LEU A 98 -11.00 2.99 9.65
C LEU A 98 -9.73 3.84 9.79
N LEU A 99 -8.57 3.20 9.69
CA LEU A 99 -7.29 3.92 9.68
C LEU A 99 -7.18 4.82 8.45
N ALA A 100 -7.54 4.32 7.26
CA ALA A 100 -7.55 5.12 6.03
C ALA A 100 -8.47 6.35 6.15
N ARG A 101 -9.69 6.18 6.66
CA ARG A 101 -10.64 7.27 6.94
C ARG A 101 -10.08 8.27 7.95
N SER A 102 -9.45 7.79 9.03
CA SER A 102 -8.82 8.65 10.03
C SER A 102 -7.70 9.48 9.41
N LEU A 103 -6.81 8.86 8.62
CA LEU A 103 -5.72 9.56 7.95
C LEU A 103 -6.24 10.59 6.93
N GLY A 104 -7.26 10.24 6.15
CA GLY A 104 -7.89 11.16 5.19
C GLY A 104 -8.53 12.37 5.88
N ASN A 105 -9.21 12.14 7.01
CA ASN A 105 -9.82 13.21 7.80
C ASN A 105 -8.79 14.09 8.51
N SER A 106 -7.61 13.57 8.88
CA SER A 106 -6.53 14.39 9.44
C SER A 106 -6.13 15.54 8.51
N ARG A 107 -6.13 15.32 7.18
CA ARG A 107 -5.88 16.38 6.20
C ARG A 107 -7.02 17.40 6.14
N LYS A 108 -8.28 16.97 6.16
CA LYS A 108 -9.45 17.88 6.24
C LYS A 108 -9.41 18.73 7.51
N LEU A 109 -9.00 18.14 8.63
CA LEU A 109 -8.85 18.83 9.90
C LEU A 109 -7.72 19.87 9.85
N PHE A 110 -6.59 19.56 9.19
CA PHE A 110 -5.48 20.50 8.99
C PHE A 110 -5.86 21.68 8.08
N ILE A 111 -6.56 21.43 6.97
CA ILE A 111 -7.01 22.49 6.04
C ILE A 111 -8.05 23.38 6.72
N ASN A 112 -9.02 22.80 7.43
CA ASN A 112 -10.08 23.55 8.12
C ASN A 112 -9.54 24.31 9.36
N PHE A 113 -8.44 23.86 9.95
CA PHE A 113 -7.71 24.60 10.97
C PHE A 113 -6.96 25.81 10.37
N SER A 114 -6.33 25.63 9.21
CA SER A 114 -5.65 26.72 8.48
C SER A 114 -6.61 27.82 8.04
N SER A 115 -7.84 27.49 7.63
CA SER A 115 -8.85 28.46 7.22
C SER A 115 -9.59 29.16 8.37
N LYS A 116 -9.36 28.74 9.63
CA LYS A 116 -9.90 29.41 10.83
C LYS A 116 -8.93 30.41 11.45
N PHE A 117 -7.68 30.42 10.99
CA PHE A 117 -6.61 31.31 11.47
C PHE A 117 -6.29 32.45 10.49
N PHE A 118 -7.02 32.54 9.38
CA PHE A 118 -6.99 33.64 8.41
C PHE A 118 -8.43 34.13 8.18
#